data_AF-A3LXR0-F1
#
_entry.id   AF-A3LXR0-F1
#
_cell.length_a   1.000
_cell.length_b   1.000
_cell.length_c   1.000
_cell.angle_alpha   90.00
_cell.angle_beta   90.00
_cell.angle_gamma   90.00
#
_symmetry.space_group_name_H-M   'P 1'
#
loop_
_entity.id
_entity.type
_entity.pdbx_description
1 polymer ?
#
loop_
_entity_poly.entity_id
_entity_poly.type
_entity_poly.pdbx_seq_one_letter_code
_entity_poly.pdbx_strand_id
1 'polypeptide(L)'
;MSSAIKLDSLVNSLVESAAPTELPYVSKDLSILLSGSNSSTVVDSIEEFVNEKAAVFSSAYIASKHNKDSSSSKYIDFISKKKFNIDINTQRAIDFEPFSPLVEYPEYYNDLVEKLGQYGEDHYPSTFVFTVVPKSSDEVEIIIIGQRLNHENFFTGQWKSIYTISNTSISGEVSLDIHYYEDGNVRLNFNKAVKENLSSANASAIINAINDLENKITMQIVENFNDLNQKYFKNLRRLLPVTRSKINWGSAIGNYRLGSDVVHKK
;
A
#
# COMPACT_ATOMS: atom_id res chain seq x y z
N MET A 1 17.35 -29.04 -15.61
CA MET A 1 17.02 -28.21 -16.78
C MET A 1 16.33 -26.97 -16.25
N SER A 2 17.00 -25.81 -16.29
CA SER A 2 16.37 -24.53 -15.95
C SER A 2 15.34 -24.25 -17.04
N SER A 3 14.05 -24.21 -16.70
CA SER A 3 13.06 -23.61 -17.60
C SER A 3 13.54 -22.19 -17.91
N ALA A 4 13.67 -21.84 -19.19
CA ALA A 4 14.00 -20.49 -19.58
C ALA A 4 12.92 -19.56 -18.99
N ILE A 5 13.29 -18.75 -17.99
CA ILE A 5 12.40 -17.75 -17.42
C ILE A 5 12.13 -16.74 -18.54
N LYS A 6 10.86 -16.57 -18.91
CA LYS A 6 10.47 -15.58 -19.91
C LYS A 6 10.78 -14.20 -19.35
N LEU A 7 11.40 -13.35 -20.16
CA LEU A 7 11.79 -12.00 -19.74
C LEU A 7 10.61 -11.23 -19.15
N ASP A 8 9.44 -11.31 -19.79
CA ASP A 8 8.22 -10.63 -19.34
C ASP A 8 7.80 -11.06 -17.92
N SER A 9 7.86 -12.37 -17.62
CA SER A 9 7.52 -12.87 -16.29
C SER A 9 8.50 -12.37 -15.21
N LEU A 10 9.78 -12.23 -15.56
CA LEU A 10 10.78 -11.68 -14.65
C LEU A 10 10.53 -10.19 -14.40
N VAL A 11 10.29 -9.41 -15.45
CA VAL A 11 10.00 -7.97 -15.35
C VAL A 11 8.73 -7.74 -14.52
N ASN A 12 7.64 -8.47 -14.79
CA ASN A 12 6.42 -8.41 -14.00
C ASN A 12 6.72 -8.67 -12.51
N SER A 13 7.44 -9.75 -12.18
CA SER A 13 7.76 -10.05 -10.78
C SER A 13 8.60 -8.98 -10.08
N LEU A 14 9.52 -8.33 -10.81
CA LEU A 14 10.33 -7.24 -10.27
C LEU A 14 9.48 -6.00 -10.00
N VAL A 15 8.59 -5.64 -10.93
CA VAL A 15 7.66 -4.52 -10.77
C VAL A 15 6.66 -4.79 -9.65
N GLU A 16 6.09 -6.00 -9.55
CA GLU A 16 5.21 -6.41 -8.45
C GLU A 16 5.86 -6.30 -7.07
N SER A 17 7.16 -6.50 -7.00
CA SER A 17 7.93 -6.36 -5.76
C SER A 17 8.26 -4.91 -5.40
N ALA A 18 7.96 -3.93 -6.25
CA ALA A 18 8.21 -2.52 -5.98
C ALA A 18 7.27 -1.96 -4.91
N ALA A 19 7.72 -0.92 -4.19
CA ALA A 19 6.79 -0.05 -3.47
C ALA A 19 6.04 0.83 -4.49
N PRO A 20 4.71 1.03 -4.37
CA PRO A 20 3.95 1.83 -5.34
C PRO A 20 4.48 3.26 -5.51
N THR A 21 5.06 3.81 -4.45
CA THR A 21 5.63 5.15 -4.39
C THR A 21 7.00 5.27 -5.05
N GLU A 22 7.64 4.14 -5.37
CA GLU A 22 9.00 4.07 -5.92
C GLU A 22 9.01 3.58 -7.38
N LEU A 23 7.82 3.39 -7.99
CA LEU A 23 7.66 2.97 -9.38
C LEU A 23 8.50 3.79 -10.40
N PRO A 24 8.63 5.13 -10.28
CA PRO A 24 9.46 5.88 -11.23
C PRO A 24 10.94 5.46 -11.19
N TYR A 25 11.47 5.14 -10.02
CA TYR A 25 12.85 4.68 -9.86
C TYR A 25 13.02 3.27 -10.42
N VAL A 26 12.08 2.36 -10.10
CA VAL A 26 12.08 0.99 -10.63
C VAL A 26 11.98 0.98 -12.15
N SER A 27 11.12 1.82 -12.73
CA SER A 27 10.98 1.99 -14.18
C SER A 27 12.28 2.43 -14.84
N LYS A 28 12.95 3.42 -14.25
CA LYS A 28 14.25 3.93 -14.74
C LYS A 28 15.32 2.84 -14.68
N ASP A 29 15.42 2.11 -13.57
CA ASP A 29 16.42 1.05 -13.39
C ASP A 29 16.21 -0.11 -14.37
N LEU A 30 14.95 -0.55 -14.54
CA LEU A 30 14.61 -1.59 -15.52
C LEU A 30 14.92 -1.15 -16.95
N SER A 31 14.66 0.12 -17.28
CA SER A 31 14.95 0.67 -18.61
C SER A 31 16.46 0.67 -18.91
N ILE A 32 17.30 0.96 -17.91
CA ILE A 32 18.76 0.89 -18.03
C ILE A 32 19.22 -0.55 -18.21
N LEU A 33 18.70 -1.49 -17.41
CA LEU A 33 19.09 -2.90 -17.47
C LEU A 33 18.70 -3.57 -18.79
N LEU A 34 17.55 -3.22 -19.34
CA LEU A 34 16.98 -3.87 -20.53
C LEU A 34 17.39 -3.24 -21.87
N SER A 35 18.28 -2.24 -21.86
CA SER A 35 18.88 -1.65 -23.08
C SER A 35 17.86 -1.16 -24.14
N GLY A 36 16.73 -0.61 -23.70
CA GLY A 36 15.75 0.11 -24.54
C GLY A 36 14.85 -0.74 -25.46
N SER A 37 15.31 -1.89 -25.97
CA SER A 37 14.54 -2.75 -26.89
C SER A 37 13.35 -3.47 -26.25
N ASN A 38 13.30 -3.56 -24.92
CA ASN A 38 12.19 -4.16 -24.16
C ASN A 38 11.41 -3.12 -23.32
N SER A 39 11.42 -1.85 -23.72
CA SER A 39 10.76 -0.78 -22.97
C SER A 39 9.24 -0.97 -22.89
N SER A 40 8.62 -1.57 -23.91
CA SER A 40 7.18 -1.87 -23.91
C SER A 40 6.81 -2.85 -22.80
N THR A 41 7.59 -3.92 -22.61
CA THR A 41 7.36 -4.89 -21.52
C THR A 41 7.34 -4.21 -20.16
N VAL A 42 8.29 -3.30 -19.90
CA VAL A 42 8.35 -2.54 -18.63
C VAL A 42 7.11 -1.66 -18.44
N VAL A 43 6.69 -0.98 -19.50
CA VAL A 43 5.49 -0.12 -19.47
C VAL A 43 4.24 -0.95 -19.18
N ASP A 44 4.07 -2.08 -19.88
CA ASP A 44 2.93 -2.98 -19.70
C ASP A 44 2.89 -3.54 -18.26
N SER A 45 4.03 -3.99 -17.72
CA SER A 45 4.16 -4.46 -16.34
C SER A 45 3.77 -3.39 -15.32
N ILE A 46 4.18 -2.14 -15.54
CA ILE A 46 3.86 -1.03 -14.63
C ILE A 46 2.39 -0.64 -14.74
N GLU A 47 1.80 -0.66 -15.94
CA GLU A 47 0.37 -0.41 -16.10
C GLU A 47 -0.47 -1.49 -15.39
N GLU A 48 -0.10 -2.77 -15.51
CA GLU A 48 -0.70 -3.87 -14.75
C GLU A 48 -0.57 -3.62 -13.23
N PHE A 49 0.61 -3.23 -12.76
CA PHE A 49 0.82 -2.88 -11.36
C PHE A 49 -0.08 -1.72 -10.91
N VAL A 50 -0.17 -0.64 -11.70
CA VAL A 50 -1.00 0.53 -11.39
C VAL A 50 -2.48 0.12 -11.31
N ASN A 51 -2.95 -0.72 -12.23
CA ASN A 51 -4.32 -1.20 -12.22
C ASN A 51 -4.64 -2.01 -10.95
N GLU A 52 -3.74 -2.89 -10.51
CA GLU A 52 -4.00 -3.77 -9.36
C GLU A 52 -3.69 -3.12 -8.00
N LYS A 53 -2.60 -2.36 -7.90
CA LYS A 53 -2.14 -1.77 -6.64
C LYS A 53 -2.68 -0.37 -6.40
N ALA A 54 -3.20 0.29 -7.43
CA ALA A 54 -3.54 1.70 -7.46
C ALA A 54 -2.33 2.61 -7.19
N ALA A 55 -2.21 3.69 -7.97
CA ALA A 55 -1.13 4.66 -7.83
C ALA A 55 -1.64 6.09 -7.97
N VAL A 56 -0.91 7.02 -7.36
CA VAL A 56 -1.22 8.45 -7.37
C VAL A 56 -0.34 9.17 -8.39
N PHE A 57 -0.99 9.98 -9.22
CA PHE A 57 -0.39 10.81 -10.26
C PHE A 57 -0.72 12.28 -10.05
N SER A 58 0.24 13.17 -10.34
CA SER A 58 0.14 14.62 -10.09
C SER A 58 -0.32 14.99 -8.66
N SER A 59 -0.09 14.13 -7.67
CA SER A 59 -0.54 14.26 -6.27
C SER A 59 -2.06 14.48 -6.10
N ALA A 60 -2.87 14.15 -7.11
CA ALA A 60 -4.30 14.48 -7.11
C ALA A 60 -5.20 13.43 -7.79
N TYR A 61 -4.63 12.57 -8.65
CA TYR A 61 -5.40 11.61 -9.42
C TYR A 61 -5.00 10.18 -9.08
N ILE A 62 -5.98 9.33 -8.82
CA ILE A 62 -5.78 7.90 -8.60
C ILE A 62 -6.01 7.17 -9.92
N ALA A 63 -5.06 6.34 -10.32
CA ALA A 63 -5.22 5.39 -11.40
C ALA A 63 -5.31 3.97 -10.82
N SER A 64 -6.34 3.23 -11.19
CA SER A 64 -6.60 1.87 -10.74
C SER A 64 -7.55 1.15 -11.71
N LYS A 65 -7.69 -0.17 -11.56
CA LYS A 65 -8.70 -0.96 -12.30
C LYS A 65 -10.13 -0.50 -12.03
N HIS A 66 -10.41 0.09 -10.87
CA HIS A 66 -11.77 0.49 -10.48
C HIS A 66 -12.29 1.67 -11.28
N ASN A 67 -11.39 2.56 -11.72
CA ASN A 67 -11.71 3.74 -12.51
C ASN A 67 -11.06 3.73 -13.91
N LYS A 68 -10.59 2.56 -14.37
CA LYS A 68 -10.14 2.39 -15.75
C LYS A 68 -11.35 2.44 -16.68
N ASP A 69 -11.25 3.21 -17.76
CA ASP A 69 -12.28 3.20 -18.81
C ASP A 69 -12.26 1.87 -19.56
N SER A 70 -13.39 1.19 -19.65
CA SER A 70 -13.50 -0.08 -20.38
C SER A 70 -13.30 0.07 -21.90
N SER A 71 -13.41 1.29 -22.41
CA SER A 71 -13.36 1.60 -23.85
C SER A 71 -12.04 2.23 -24.31
N SER A 72 -11.14 2.58 -23.38
CA SER A 72 -9.89 3.27 -23.69
C SER A 72 -8.77 2.95 -22.69
N SER A 73 -7.54 3.39 -22.96
CA SER A 73 -6.43 3.30 -22.00
C SER A 73 -6.50 4.37 -20.90
N LYS A 74 -7.53 5.24 -20.89
CA LYS A 74 -7.65 6.33 -19.92
C LYS A 74 -8.29 5.86 -18.61
N TYR A 75 -8.04 6.63 -17.56
CA TYR A 75 -8.68 6.54 -16.26
C TYR A 75 -9.72 7.66 -16.12
N ILE A 76 -10.70 7.44 -15.27
CA ILE A 76 -11.83 8.35 -15.06
C ILE A 76 -11.72 8.96 -13.67
N ASP A 77 -11.76 10.29 -13.62
CA ASP A 77 -12.06 11.02 -12.41
C ASP A 77 -13.55 11.39 -12.39
N PHE A 78 -14.31 10.63 -11.61
CA PHE A 78 -15.75 10.80 -11.47
C PHE A 78 -16.15 12.05 -10.68
N ILE A 79 -15.22 12.65 -9.93
CA ILE A 79 -15.43 13.88 -9.16
C ILE A 79 -15.35 15.08 -10.10
N SER A 80 -14.23 15.25 -10.81
CA SER A 80 -14.06 16.36 -11.76
C SER A 80 -14.72 16.12 -13.13
N LYS A 81 -15.25 14.91 -13.36
CA LYS A 81 -15.88 14.48 -14.61
C LYS A 81 -14.95 14.62 -15.81
N LYS A 82 -13.73 14.09 -15.66
CA LYS A 82 -12.70 14.08 -16.71
C LYS A 82 -12.12 12.67 -16.86
N LYS A 83 -11.71 12.32 -18.07
CA LYS A 83 -10.78 11.22 -18.28
C LYS A 83 -9.36 11.76 -18.40
N PHE A 84 -8.39 10.95 -18.03
CA PHE A 84 -6.97 11.28 -18.12
C PHE A 84 -6.15 10.02 -18.43
N ASN A 85 -5.01 10.19 -19.08
CA ASN A 85 -4.00 9.16 -19.21
C ASN A 85 -2.87 9.41 -18.19
N ILE A 86 -1.97 8.44 -18.01
CA ILE A 86 -0.85 8.54 -17.06
C ILE A 86 0.49 8.54 -17.82
N ASP A 87 1.40 9.38 -17.37
CA ASP A 87 2.82 9.28 -17.71
C ASP A 87 3.57 8.76 -16.48
N ILE A 88 4.04 7.51 -16.59
CA ILE A 88 4.74 6.78 -15.55
C ILE A 88 6.09 7.44 -15.23
N ASN A 89 6.80 7.96 -16.25
CA ASN A 89 8.15 8.50 -16.07
C ASN A 89 8.12 9.83 -15.32
N THR A 90 7.14 10.68 -15.63
CA THR A 90 7.00 11.99 -14.98
C THR A 90 6.06 11.96 -13.77
N GLN A 91 5.42 10.82 -13.50
CA GLN A 91 4.42 10.63 -12.44
C GLN A 91 3.27 11.65 -12.53
N ARG A 92 2.81 11.93 -13.76
CA ARG A 92 1.78 12.93 -14.05
C ARG A 92 0.55 12.33 -14.72
N ALA A 93 -0.61 12.86 -14.36
CA ALA A 93 -1.83 12.74 -15.16
C ALA A 93 -1.75 13.69 -16.35
N ILE A 94 -2.04 13.19 -17.55
CA ILE A 94 -1.92 13.86 -18.84
C ILE A 94 -3.16 13.59 -19.71
N ASP A 95 -3.26 14.23 -20.88
CA ASP A 95 -4.29 13.95 -21.89
C ASP A 95 -5.73 13.96 -21.34
N PHE A 96 -6.08 15.07 -20.71
CA PHE A 96 -7.39 15.28 -20.11
C PHE A 96 -8.48 15.52 -21.15
N GLU A 97 -9.61 14.86 -20.98
CA GLU A 97 -10.81 15.07 -21.78
C GLU A 97 -12.08 15.09 -20.90
N PRO A 98 -13.14 15.80 -21.31
CA PRO A 98 -14.41 15.77 -20.60
C PRO A 98 -15.00 14.35 -20.57
N PHE A 99 -15.57 13.98 -19.42
CA PHE A 99 -16.30 12.72 -19.25
C PHE A 99 -17.76 12.99 -18.89
N SER A 100 -18.67 12.37 -19.64
CA SER A 100 -20.09 12.34 -19.28
C SER A 100 -20.41 10.97 -18.68
N PRO A 101 -20.78 10.90 -17.39
CA PRO A 101 -21.11 9.62 -16.78
C PRO A 101 -22.35 9.00 -17.40
N LEU A 102 -22.27 7.69 -17.66
CA LEU A 102 -23.40 6.87 -18.13
C LEU A 102 -24.25 6.34 -16.97
N VAL A 103 -23.69 6.35 -15.76
CA VAL A 103 -24.28 5.83 -14.53
C VAL A 103 -24.84 7.00 -13.73
N GLU A 104 -26.02 6.79 -13.13
CA GLU A 104 -26.63 7.74 -12.22
C GLU A 104 -25.86 7.80 -10.89
N TYR A 105 -25.59 9.01 -10.41
CA TYR A 105 -24.86 9.21 -9.17
C TYR A 105 -25.86 9.14 -8.00
N PRO A 106 -25.50 8.52 -6.87
CA PRO A 106 -26.35 8.54 -5.69
C PRO A 106 -26.61 9.97 -5.20
N GLU A 107 -27.77 10.21 -4.59
CA GLU A 107 -28.15 11.54 -4.07
C GLU A 107 -27.14 12.08 -3.04
N TYR A 108 -26.54 11.19 -2.24
CA TYR A 108 -25.55 11.53 -1.22
C TYR A 108 -24.13 11.76 -1.78
N TYR A 109 -23.91 11.61 -3.08
CA TYR A 109 -22.56 11.59 -3.67
C TYR A 109 -21.77 12.87 -3.39
N ASN A 110 -22.38 14.05 -3.59
CA ASN A 110 -21.66 15.32 -3.40
C ASN A 110 -21.32 15.56 -1.92
N ASP A 111 -22.25 15.25 -1.00
CA ASP A 111 -22.03 15.33 0.45
C ASP A 111 -20.94 14.34 0.91
N LEU A 112 -20.89 13.15 0.29
CA LEU A 112 -19.84 12.16 0.54
C LEU A 112 -18.46 12.68 0.08
N VAL A 113 -18.36 13.27 -1.10
CA VAL A 113 -17.10 13.84 -1.61
C VAL A 113 -16.60 14.96 -0.69
N GLU A 114 -17.48 15.86 -0.26
CA GLU A 114 -17.12 16.95 0.67
C GLU A 114 -16.60 16.41 2.00
N LYS A 115 -17.33 15.46 2.61
CA LYS A 115 -16.94 14.88 3.90
C LYS A 115 -15.70 13.99 3.81
N LEU A 116 -15.48 13.30 2.69
CA LEU A 116 -14.22 12.57 2.46
C LEU A 116 -13.03 13.53 2.38
N GLY A 117 -13.22 14.71 1.77
CA GLY A 117 -12.23 15.78 1.77
C GLY A 117 -11.85 16.21 3.19
N GLN A 118 -12.84 16.53 4.02
CA GLN A 118 -12.61 16.92 5.41
C GLN A 118 -11.97 15.79 6.23
N TYR A 119 -12.46 14.54 6.06
CA TYR A 119 -11.90 13.36 6.72
C TYR A 119 -10.40 13.21 6.43
N GLY A 120 -10.01 13.45 5.17
CA GLY A 120 -8.62 13.48 4.74
C GLY A 120 -7.77 14.48 5.50
N GLU A 121 -8.21 15.73 5.56
CA GLU A 121 -7.50 16.80 6.28
C GLU A 121 -7.32 16.48 7.77
N ASP A 122 -8.32 15.86 8.38
CA ASP A 122 -8.33 15.56 9.81
C ASP A 122 -7.43 14.35 10.18
N HIS A 123 -7.32 13.35 9.29
CA HIS A 123 -6.71 12.05 9.62
C HIS A 123 -5.39 11.77 8.87
N TYR A 124 -5.11 12.45 7.76
CA TYR A 124 -3.95 12.19 6.91
C TYR A 124 -2.99 13.39 6.91
N PRO A 125 -1.87 13.33 7.64
CA PRO A 125 -0.99 14.49 7.85
C PRO A 125 -0.08 14.84 6.65
N SER A 126 -0.24 14.18 5.51
CA SER A 126 0.64 14.30 4.35
C SER A 126 -0.20 14.28 3.08
N THR A 127 0.19 13.53 2.05
CA THR A 127 -0.62 13.43 0.84
C THR A 127 -1.85 12.59 1.12
N PHE A 128 -3.03 13.15 0.83
CA PHE A 128 -4.31 12.46 0.84
C PHE A 128 -4.98 12.64 -0.51
N VAL A 129 -5.31 11.54 -1.16
CA VAL A 129 -6.06 11.54 -2.42
C VAL A 129 -7.14 10.50 -2.31
N PHE A 130 -8.33 10.82 -2.81
CA PHE A 130 -9.41 9.85 -2.89
C PHE A 130 -10.12 9.96 -4.23
N THR A 131 -10.83 8.91 -4.60
CA THR A 131 -11.79 8.92 -5.70
C THR A 131 -13.02 8.12 -5.32
N VAL A 132 -14.16 8.52 -5.86
CA VAL A 132 -15.46 7.89 -5.61
C VAL A 132 -15.99 7.43 -6.96
N VAL A 133 -16.14 6.12 -7.13
CA VAL A 133 -16.57 5.48 -8.38
C VAL A 133 -18.01 5.02 -8.22
N PRO A 134 -18.99 5.70 -8.83
CA PRO A 134 -20.37 5.24 -8.84
C PRO A 134 -20.51 4.05 -9.80
N LYS A 135 -20.98 2.90 -9.28
CA LYS A 135 -21.29 1.70 -10.08
C LYS A 135 -22.77 1.62 -10.42
N SER A 136 -23.63 2.03 -9.50
CA SER A 136 -25.08 2.17 -9.68
C SER A 136 -25.64 3.24 -8.72
N SER A 137 -26.95 3.47 -8.74
CA SER A 137 -27.64 4.34 -7.78
C SER A 137 -27.41 3.94 -6.31
N ASP A 138 -27.19 2.65 -6.07
CA ASP A 138 -27.11 2.07 -4.73
C ASP A 138 -25.73 1.49 -4.40
N GLU A 139 -24.78 1.58 -5.35
CA GLU A 139 -23.43 1.02 -5.22
C GLU A 139 -22.34 2.02 -5.61
N VAL A 140 -21.43 2.25 -4.67
CA VAL A 140 -20.29 3.16 -4.82
C VAL A 140 -19.02 2.47 -4.32
N GLU A 141 -17.94 2.58 -5.09
CA GLU A 141 -16.60 2.24 -4.60
C GLU A 141 -15.86 3.53 -4.20
N ILE A 142 -15.24 3.53 -3.03
CA ILE A 142 -14.43 4.61 -2.50
C ILE A 142 -12.99 4.10 -2.43
N ILE A 143 -12.07 4.82 -3.06
CA ILE A 143 -10.64 4.52 -2.96
C ILE A 143 -9.99 5.70 -2.26
N ILE A 144 -9.26 5.41 -1.18
CA ILE A 144 -8.50 6.37 -0.39
C ILE A 144 -7.04 5.96 -0.43
N ILE A 145 -6.16 6.91 -0.75
CA ILE A 145 -4.72 6.73 -0.71
C ILE A 145 -4.10 7.84 0.12
N GLY A 146 -3.46 7.45 1.22
CA GLY A 146 -2.59 8.28 2.03
C GLY A 146 -1.13 7.97 1.71
N GLN A 147 -0.30 8.97 1.44
CA GLN A 147 1.12 8.78 1.16
C GLN A 147 2.00 9.70 2.00
N ARG A 148 3.13 9.15 2.44
CA ARG A 148 4.21 9.92 3.06
C ARG A 148 5.54 9.52 2.43
N LEU A 149 6.13 10.45 1.69
CA LEU A 149 7.37 10.25 0.96
C LEU A 149 8.45 11.11 1.61
N ASN A 150 9.51 10.47 2.12
CA ASN A 150 10.67 11.19 2.65
C ASN A 150 11.94 10.48 2.19
N HIS A 151 12.26 10.69 0.92
CA HIS A 151 13.44 10.11 0.30
C HIS A 151 14.76 10.60 0.94
N GLU A 152 14.78 11.83 1.49
CA GLU A 152 15.95 12.37 2.21
C GLU A 152 16.27 11.56 3.48
N ASN A 153 15.24 11.00 4.12
CA ASN A 153 15.36 10.12 5.29
C ASN A 153 15.12 8.64 4.93
N PHE A 154 15.27 8.26 3.66
CA PHE A 154 15.21 6.88 3.17
C PHE A 154 13.94 6.12 3.57
N PHE A 155 12.78 6.78 3.60
CA PHE A 155 11.51 6.10 3.87
C PHE A 155 10.38 6.54 2.94
N THR A 156 9.56 5.57 2.58
CA THR A 156 8.28 5.78 1.88
C THR A 156 7.19 4.98 2.57
N GLY A 157 5.96 5.48 2.51
CA GLY A 157 4.80 4.81 3.07
C GLY A 157 3.54 5.13 2.30
N GLN A 158 2.72 4.11 2.09
CA GLN A 158 1.41 4.22 1.47
C GLN A 158 0.36 3.45 2.29
N TRP A 159 -0.67 4.17 2.71
CA TRP A 159 -1.93 3.63 3.17
C TRP A 159 -2.91 3.61 2.01
N LYS A 160 -3.60 2.49 1.79
CA LYS A 160 -4.64 2.38 0.77
C LYS A 160 -5.84 1.65 1.33
N SER A 161 -7.00 2.29 1.23
CA SER A 161 -8.29 1.70 1.56
C SER A 161 -9.19 1.69 0.34
N ILE A 162 -9.82 0.55 0.07
CA ILE A 162 -10.83 0.39 -0.98
C ILE A 162 -12.09 -0.11 -0.30
N TYR A 163 -13.17 0.66 -0.37
CA TYR A 163 -14.47 0.33 0.22
C TYR A 163 -15.53 0.28 -0.87
N THR A 164 -16.28 -0.82 -0.93
CA THR A 164 -17.52 -0.93 -1.69
C THR A 164 -18.69 -0.74 -0.73
N ILE A 165 -19.49 0.28 -1.01
CA ILE A 165 -20.75 0.57 -0.33
C ILE A 165 -21.88 0.04 -1.20
N SER A 166 -22.67 -0.89 -0.67
CA SER A 166 -23.87 -1.41 -1.33
C SER A 166 -25.03 -1.32 -0.37
N ASN A 167 -25.99 -0.44 -0.63
CA ASN A 167 -27.08 -0.11 0.29
C ASN A 167 -26.55 0.24 1.70
N THR A 168 -26.91 -0.54 2.72
CA THR A 168 -26.49 -0.36 4.11
C THR A 168 -25.33 -1.29 4.49
N SER A 169 -24.51 -1.72 3.54
CA SER A 169 -23.33 -2.55 3.81
C SER A 169 -22.07 -1.88 3.29
N ILE A 170 -21.01 -1.96 4.08
CA ILE A 170 -19.65 -1.55 3.72
C ILE A 170 -18.76 -2.78 3.75
N SER A 171 -18.08 -3.03 2.65
CA SER A 171 -17.05 -4.08 2.55
C SER A 171 -15.83 -3.53 1.85
N GLY A 172 -14.66 -4.09 2.10
CA GLY A 172 -13.46 -3.52 1.52
C GLY A 172 -12.18 -4.17 1.99
N GLU A 173 -11.08 -3.51 1.66
CA GLU A 173 -9.74 -3.92 2.00
C GLU A 173 -8.91 -2.69 2.35
N VAL A 174 -8.19 -2.79 3.47
CA VAL A 174 -7.22 -1.81 3.89
C VAL A 174 -5.83 -2.43 3.81
N SER A 175 -4.91 -1.70 3.21
CA SER A 175 -3.54 -2.13 2.99
C SER A 175 -2.55 -1.03 3.37
N LEU A 176 -1.42 -1.43 3.94
CA LEU A 176 -0.34 -0.55 4.33
C LEU A 176 0.98 -1.13 3.82
N ASP A 177 1.76 -0.28 3.16
CA ASP A 177 3.07 -0.59 2.62
C ASP A 177 4.04 0.49 3.08
N ILE A 178 5.03 0.13 3.90
CA ILE A 178 6.08 1.03 4.37
C ILE A 178 7.43 0.43 4.02
N HIS A 179 8.29 1.22 3.38
CA HIS A 179 9.63 0.84 3.02
C HIS A 179 10.63 1.81 3.66
N TYR A 180 11.61 1.25 4.37
CA TYR A 180 12.74 1.97 4.94
C TYR A 180 14.05 1.34 4.46
N TYR A 181 14.94 2.15 3.91
CA TYR A 181 16.10 1.68 3.16
C TYR A 181 17.41 2.42 3.49
N GLU A 182 17.54 2.96 4.70
CA GLU A 182 18.82 3.47 5.21
C GLU A 182 19.68 2.31 5.72
N ASP A 183 20.87 2.11 5.11
CA ASP A 183 21.83 1.05 5.46
C ASP A 183 21.24 -0.38 5.53
N GLY A 184 20.13 -0.60 4.84
CA GLY A 184 19.38 -1.86 4.84
C GLY A 184 18.16 -1.80 3.93
N ASN A 185 17.33 -2.84 3.96
CA ASN A 185 16.03 -2.86 3.30
C ASN A 185 15.04 -3.54 4.25
N VAL A 186 14.12 -2.74 4.80
CA VAL A 186 13.08 -3.19 5.70
C VAL A 186 11.74 -2.73 5.13
N ARG A 187 10.84 -3.69 4.92
CA ARG A 187 9.49 -3.41 4.44
C ARG A 187 8.44 -3.99 5.37
N LEU A 188 7.40 -3.21 5.63
CA LEU A 188 6.18 -3.66 6.29
C LEU A 188 5.06 -3.70 5.26
N ASN A 189 4.51 -4.89 5.05
CA ASN A 189 3.28 -5.07 4.28
C ASN A 189 2.18 -5.56 5.21
N PHE A 190 1.05 -4.88 5.20
CA PHE A 190 -0.16 -5.25 5.93
C PHE A 190 -1.36 -5.19 5.01
N ASN A 191 -2.27 -6.15 5.18
CA ASN A 191 -3.48 -6.25 4.39
C ASN A 191 -4.59 -6.83 5.29
N LYS A 192 -5.76 -6.17 5.26
CA LYS A 192 -6.92 -6.61 6.02
C LYS A 192 -8.20 -6.33 5.24
N ALA A 193 -8.91 -7.41 4.91
CA ALA A 193 -10.30 -7.32 4.47
C ALA A 193 -11.21 -6.91 5.62
N VAL A 194 -12.19 -6.06 5.33
CA VAL A 194 -13.17 -5.53 6.28
C VAL A 194 -14.59 -5.66 5.75
N LYS A 195 -15.54 -5.82 6.67
CA LYS A 195 -16.96 -5.86 6.35
C LYS A 195 -17.77 -5.45 7.58
N GLU A 196 -18.60 -4.42 7.45
CA GLU A 196 -19.50 -3.95 8.48
C GLU A 196 -20.86 -3.54 7.85
N ASN A 197 -21.88 -3.38 8.69
CA ASN A 197 -23.18 -2.87 8.27
C ASN A 197 -23.30 -1.40 8.70
N LEU A 198 -23.80 -0.58 7.80
CA LEU A 198 -24.08 0.82 8.04
C LEU A 198 -25.47 0.97 8.69
N SER A 199 -25.62 2.00 9.52
CA SER A 199 -26.93 2.39 10.06
C SER A 199 -27.87 2.95 8.98
N SER A 200 -27.29 3.56 7.95
CA SER A 200 -28.01 4.17 6.82
C SER A 200 -27.05 4.42 5.65
N ALA A 201 -27.56 4.46 4.42
CA ALA A 201 -26.79 4.78 3.21
C ALA A 201 -26.67 6.31 3.00
N ASN A 202 -26.16 7.03 4.01
CA ASN A 202 -25.87 8.47 3.89
C ASN A 202 -24.37 8.73 4.10
N ALA A 203 -23.90 9.89 3.61
CA ALA A 203 -22.48 10.22 3.66
C ALA A 203 -21.92 10.23 5.08
N SER A 204 -22.65 10.77 6.07
CA SER A 204 -22.18 10.81 7.46
C SER A 204 -21.97 9.41 8.05
N ALA A 205 -22.90 8.48 7.81
CA ALA A 205 -22.80 7.10 8.30
C ALA A 205 -21.65 6.36 7.63
N ILE A 206 -21.41 6.60 6.33
CA ILE A 206 -20.28 6.03 5.59
C ILE A 206 -18.95 6.51 6.18
N ILE A 207 -18.79 7.82 6.39
CA ILE A 207 -17.55 8.39 6.95
C ILE A 207 -17.30 7.91 8.37
N ASN A 208 -18.34 7.87 9.22
CA ASN A 208 -18.19 7.35 10.59
C ASN A 208 -17.76 5.88 10.59
N ALA A 209 -18.32 5.06 9.71
CA ALA A 209 -17.92 3.66 9.57
C ALA A 209 -16.47 3.52 9.07
N ILE A 210 -16.05 4.33 8.09
CA ILE A 210 -14.66 4.36 7.62
C ILE A 210 -13.72 4.74 8.77
N ASN A 211 -14.03 5.81 9.52
CA ASN A 211 -13.23 6.24 10.66
C ASN A 211 -13.09 5.14 11.72
N ASP A 212 -14.20 4.50 12.10
CA ASP A 212 -14.19 3.42 13.09
C ASP A 212 -13.38 2.21 12.60
N LEU A 213 -13.50 1.84 11.32
CA LEU A 213 -12.76 0.75 10.69
C LEU A 213 -11.25 1.05 10.65
N GLU A 214 -10.86 2.23 10.17
CA GLU A 214 -9.45 2.62 10.05
C GLU A 214 -8.78 2.77 11.42
N ASN A 215 -9.50 3.29 12.43
CA ASN A 215 -9.00 3.35 13.80
C ASN A 215 -8.78 1.96 14.40
N LYS A 216 -9.73 1.04 14.24
CA LYS A 216 -9.57 -0.36 14.68
C LYS A 216 -8.35 -1.01 14.02
N ILE A 217 -8.17 -0.83 12.71
CA ILE A 217 -7.03 -1.38 11.98
C ILE A 217 -5.71 -0.76 12.44
N THR A 218 -5.68 0.55 12.64
CA THR A 218 -4.48 1.26 13.13
C THR A 218 -4.05 0.73 14.49
N MET A 219 -5.00 0.59 15.42
CA MET A 219 -4.72 0.00 16.73
C MET A 219 -4.22 -1.45 16.61
N GLN A 220 -4.83 -2.26 15.74
CA GLN A 220 -4.40 -3.63 15.48
C GLN A 220 -2.96 -3.69 14.95
N ILE A 221 -2.56 -2.79 14.04
CA ILE A 221 -1.20 -2.72 13.51
C ILE A 221 -0.21 -2.41 14.65
N VAL A 222 -0.54 -1.43 15.50
CA VAL A 222 0.30 -1.05 16.66
C VAL A 222 0.46 -2.22 17.65
N GLU A 223 -0.64 -2.92 17.96
CA GLU A 223 -0.62 -4.10 18.84
C GLU A 223 0.25 -5.22 18.25
N ASN A 224 0.11 -5.51 16.95
CA ASN A 224 0.91 -6.50 16.26
C ASN A 224 2.41 -6.17 16.33
N PHE A 225 2.77 -4.90 16.14
CA PHE A 225 4.17 -4.45 16.25
C PHE A 225 4.72 -4.60 17.67
N ASN A 226 3.92 -4.27 18.68
CA ASN A 226 4.32 -4.44 20.07
C ASN A 226 4.55 -5.93 20.40
N ASP A 227 3.68 -6.81 19.92
CA ASP A 227 3.81 -8.25 20.09
C ASP A 227 5.04 -8.82 19.36
N LEU A 228 5.34 -8.35 18.14
CA LEU A 228 6.58 -8.69 17.41
C LEU A 228 7.83 -8.35 18.23
N ASN A 229 7.89 -7.13 18.79
CA ASN A 229 9.02 -6.66 19.57
C ASN A 229 9.16 -7.38 20.92
N GLN A 230 8.06 -7.66 21.61
CA GLN A 230 8.09 -8.20 22.96
C GLN A 230 8.22 -9.72 23.01
N LYS A 231 7.61 -10.43 22.06
CA LYS A 231 7.52 -11.90 22.09
C LYS A 231 8.42 -12.54 21.03
N TYR A 232 8.25 -12.17 19.77
CA TYR A 232 8.84 -12.93 18.65
C TYR A 232 10.34 -12.62 18.47
N PHE A 233 10.74 -11.36 18.38
CA PHE A 233 12.16 -11.02 18.15
C PHE A 233 13.07 -11.45 19.31
N LYS A 234 12.58 -11.39 20.56
CA LYS A 234 13.34 -11.87 21.73
C LYS A 234 13.61 -13.37 21.70
N ASN A 235 12.72 -14.15 21.08
CA ASN A 235 12.87 -15.59 20.96
C ASN A 235 13.86 -15.98 19.85
N LEU A 236 14.02 -15.15 18.81
CA LEU A 236 15.00 -15.38 17.74
C LEU A 236 16.43 -15.14 18.22
N ARG A 237 16.67 -13.99 18.84
CA ARG A 237 17.99 -13.64 19.36
C ARG A 237 17.84 -12.82 20.63
N ARG A 238 18.44 -13.33 21.71
CA ARG A 238 18.50 -12.62 22.97
C ARG A 238 19.52 -11.50 22.90
N LEU A 239 19.20 -10.36 23.51
CA LEU A 239 20.13 -9.24 23.67
C LEU A 239 21.40 -9.66 24.44
N LEU A 240 21.24 -10.52 25.46
CA LEU A 240 22.31 -11.13 26.22
C LEU A 240 22.07 -12.64 26.39
N PRO A 241 23.13 -13.45 26.53
CA PRO A 241 23.05 -14.85 26.94
C PRO A 241 22.24 -15.05 28.24
N VAL A 242 21.90 -16.31 28.56
CA VAL A 242 21.19 -16.68 29.81
C VAL A 242 21.84 -16.07 31.06
N THR A 243 23.17 -16.03 31.06
CA THR A 243 24.01 -15.50 32.13
C THR A 243 23.88 -13.99 32.34
N ARG A 244 23.20 -13.26 31.45
CA ARG A 244 23.09 -11.78 31.45
C ARG A 244 24.46 -11.07 31.43
N SER A 245 25.46 -11.71 30.84
CA SER A 245 26.81 -11.18 30.66
C SER A 245 27.27 -11.38 29.21
N LYS A 246 28.14 -10.49 28.71
CA LYS A 246 28.80 -10.71 27.41
C LYS A 246 29.61 -12.01 27.47
N ILE A 247 29.68 -12.71 26.34
CA ILE A 247 30.48 -13.94 26.24
C ILE A 247 31.94 -13.59 26.54
N ASN A 248 32.52 -14.26 27.53
CA ASN A 248 33.96 -14.20 27.77
C ASN A 248 34.65 -15.18 26.83
N TRP A 249 35.11 -14.67 25.68
CA TRP A 249 35.77 -15.48 24.65
C TRP A 249 37.03 -16.17 25.17
N GLY A 250 37.78 -15.57 26.11
CA GLY A 250 38.99 -16.18 26.68
C GLY A 250 38.69 -17.40 27.56
N SER A 251 37.53 -17.45 28.21
CA SER A 251 37.07 -18.64 28.95
C SER A 251 36.37 -19.65 28.04
N ALA A 252 35.68 -19.18 26.99
CA ALA A 252 34.93 -20.02 26.06
C ALA A 252 35.82 -20.78 25.06
N ILE A 253 36.98 -20.22 24.68
CA ILE A 253 37.92 -20.82 23.73
C ILE A 253 39.04 -21.50 24.54
N GLY A 254 38.93 -22.83 24.71
CA GLY A 254 40.05 -23.69 25.13
C GLY A 254 39.93 -24.37 26.50
N ASN A 255 39.28 -23.75 27.49
CA ASN A 255 39.22 -24.30 28.86
C ASN A 255 37.80 -24.65 29.36
N TYR A 256 36.75 -24.32 28.61
CA TYR A 256 35.38 -24.64 29.01
C TYR A 256 35.02 -26.09 28.63
N ARG A 257 35.10 -27.00 29.60
CA ARG A 257 34.65 -28.39 29.45
C ARG A 257 33.16 -28.49 29.81
N LEU A 258 32.30 -28.55 28.79
CA LEU A 258 30.89 -28.85 29.01
C LEU A 258 30.74 -30.22 29.69
N GLY A 259 30.19 -30.24 30.90
CA GLY A 259 29.85 -31.46 31.64
C GLY A 259 30.76 -31.81 32.83
N SER A 260 31.98 -31.27 32.94
CA SER A 260 32.84 -31.52 34.12
C SER A 260 32.47 -30.67 35.33
N ASP A 261 31.93 -29.46 35.10
CA ASP A 261 31.63 -28.50 36.17
C ASP A 261 30.31 -28.81 36.90
N VAL A 262 29.50 -29.75 36.40
CA VAL A 262 28.27 -30.22 37.06
C VAL A 262 28.61 -31.26 38.14
N VAL A 263 29.74 -31.96 38.00
CA VAL A 263 30.15 -33.06 38.89
C VAL A 263 30.81 -32.55 40.17
N HIS A 264 31.29 -31.30 40.20
CA HIS A 264 32.08 -30.76 41.32
C HIS A 264 31.37 -29.71 42.19
N LYS A 265 30.06 -29.48 42.04
CA LYS A 265 29.28 -28.73 43.04
C LYS A 265 28.88 -29.67 44.18
N LYS A 266 29.73 -29.74 45.21
CA LYS A 266 29.35 -30.11 46.58
C LYS A 266 29.06 -28.85 47.37
#